data_AF-A0A4P6X8I6-F1
#
_entry.id   AF-A0A4P6X8I6-F1
#
_cell.length_a   1.000
_cell.length_b   1.000
_cell.length_c   1.000
_cell.angle_alpha   90.00
_cell.angle_beta   90.00
_cell.angle_gamma   90.00
#
_symmetry.space_group_name_H-M   'P 1'
#
loop_
_entity.id
_entity.type
_entity.pdbx_description
1 polymer ?
#
loop_
_entity_poly.entity_id
_entity_poly.type
_entity_poly.pdbx_seq_one_letter_code
_entity_poly.pdbx_strand_id
1 'polypeptide(L)'
;MKRIGWTMVALATLLASCASDGERPASASTKRSKSGPGAGPGAGKGYAHDPFPSTYKAYPGTPTLVTHVTIFDGEGARIDDGSVLFADGKIERVGQSIAAPAGATVIDGTGKTLTPGIIDIHSHLGDYPSPAVEANSDGNEATGPVTADVWAEHSVWPQDPGFSRALVNGGVTTLQILPGSANLMGGRSVVLKNVYARTEQGMKFPGAPYGLKMACGENPKRVYGSKGREPSTRMGNIAVDRQTWAKAVEYKRKWDKYEKDGGDPPARDIAMDTLAGVLGGEILVQNHCYRADEMAIVMDMAKEFGYHVSAFHHAVEAYKIADLLKENGTCAAVWSDWWGFKMESYDAISENLALLQANGACAMIHSDDPNGIQRLNQEVAKALAAGRHAGIDISDAVAWEWLTYNPAKALGIADKTGSLKPGKMADVVLWNGNPFSVYTRPEKVWIDGALLYDANDPKRRPVSDFELGQPGAGDTK
;
A
#
# COMPACT_ATOMS: atom_id res chain seq x y z
N MET A 1 -77.43 -33.38 4.67
CA MET A 1 -77.49 -34.17 5.93
C MET A 1 -76.38 -35.23 5.89
N LYS A 2 -75.55 -35.31 6.96
CA LYS A 2 -74.66 -36.43 7.39
C LYS A 2 -73.67 -36.98 6.32
N ARG A 3 -72.35 -36.74 6.31
CA ARG A 3 -71.24 -36.93 7.28
C ARG A 3 -71.01 -38.38 7.74
N ILE A 4 -69.72 -38.75 7.77
CA ILE A 4 -69.02 -39.88 8.45
C ILE A 4 -68.84 -41.12 7.55
N GLY A 5 -67.67 -41.74 7.41
CA GLY A 5 -66.35 -41.59 8.05
C GLY A 5 -65.65 -42.96 7.99
N TRP A 6 -64.38 -43.02 7.59
CA TRP A 6 -63.60 -44.25 7.59
C TRP A 6 -62.30 -44.06 8.38
N THR A 7 -62.07 -45.03 9.24
CA THR A 7 -61.10 -45.11 10.32
C THR A 7 -59.70 -45.47 9.79
N MET A 8 -58.67 -44.76 10.28
CA MET A 8 -57.26 -45.05 10.04
C MET A 8 -56.79 -46.28 10.82
N VAL A 9 -56.00 -47.13 10.16
CA VAL A 9 -55.11 -48.12 10.77
C VAL A 9 -53.69 -47.59 10.67
N ALA A 10 -53.01 -47.47 11.81
CA ALA A 10 -51.62 -47.07 11.93
C ALA A 10 -50.71 -48.31 11.86
N LEU A 11 -49.70 -48.27 10.98
CA LEU A 11 -48.52 -49.13 11.09
C LEU A 11 -47.27 -48.27 10.86
N ALA A 12 -46.37 -48.33 11.83
CA ALA A 12 -45.14 -47.56 11.89
C ALA A 12 -44.03 -48.23 11.07
N THR A 13 -43.37 -47.45 10.22
CA THR A 13 -42.04 -47.75 9.67
C THR A 13 -41.23 -46.45 9.64
N LEU A 14 -40.10 -46.48 10.36
CA LEU A 14 -39.11 -45.41 10.44
C LEU A 14 -38.41 -45.23 9.07
N LEU A 15 -38.51 -44.01 8.52
CA LEU A 15 -37.65 -43.53 7.44
C LEU A 15 -36.94 -42.27 7.95
N ALA A 16 -35.61 -42.30 7.88
CA ALA A 16 -34.73 -41.18 8.19
C ALA A 16 -34.95 -40.05 7.17
N SER A 17 -35.25 -38.85 7.67
CA SER A 17 -35.27 -37.62 6.89
C SER A 17 -33.94 -36.89 7.09
N CYS A 18 -33.18 -36.71 6.02
CA CYS A 18 -32.11 -35.72 5.97
C CYS A 18 -32.75 -34.37 5.62
N ALA A 19 -32.95 -33.52 6.62
CA ALA A 19 -33.14 -32.09 6.43
C ALA A 19 -31.80 -31.40 6.68
N SER A 20 -31.22 -30.82 5.63
CA SER A 20 -30.03 -29.98 5.72
C SER A 20 -30.46 -28.55 6.03
N ASP A 21 -30.37 -28.15 7.30
CA ASP A 21 -30.43 -26.75 7.69
C ASP A 21 -29.11 -26.06 7.35
N GLY A 22 -29.22 -24.92 6.68
CA GLY A 22 -28.11 -24.11 6.22
C GLY A 22 -27.43 -23.36 7.36
N GLU A 23 -26.13 -23.57 7.52
CA GLU A 23 -25.25 -22.65 8.22
C GLU A 23 -24.64 -21.64 7.22
N ARG A 24 -24.92 -20.37 7.48
CA ARG A 24 -24.19 -19.24 6.88
C ARG A 24 -22.72 -19.32 7.31
N PRO A 25 -21.74 -19.11 6.43
CA PRO A 25 -20.34 -19.06 6.85
C PRO A 25 -20.13 -17.83 7.75
N ALA A 26 -19.74 -18.09 8.99
CA ALA A 26 -19.35 -17.07 9.94
C ALA A 26 -18.15 -16.28 9.40
N SER A 27 -18.29 -14.95 9.38
CA SER A 27 -17.20 -14.02 9.08
C SER A 27 -15.99 -14.33 9.93
N ALA A 28 -14.80 -14.25 9.34
CA ALA A 28 -13.52 -14.35 10.04
C ALA A 28 -13.44 -13.32 11.17
N SER A 29 -13.87 -13.74 12.37
CA SER A 29 -13.52 -13.11 13.62
C SER A 29 -12.01 -13.24 13.75
N THR A 30 -11.37 -12.10 13.98
CA THR A 30 -9.99 -11.98 14.42
C THR A 30 -9.65 -13.09 15.40
N LYS A 31 -8.73 -13.98 15.00
CA LYS A 31 -8.11 -14.92 15.93
C LYS A 31 -7.42 -14.06 16.99
N ARG A 32 -8.06 -13.90 18.16
CA ARG A 32 -7.34 -13.57 19.38
C ARG A 32 -6.23 -14.60 19.49
N SER A 33 -5.00 -14.11 19.38
CA SER A 33 -3.80 -14.84 19.81
C SER A 33 -4.10 -15.46 21.17
N LYS A 34 -4.20 -16.79 21.21
CA LYS A 34 -4.15 -17.50 22.49
C LYS A 34 -2.73 -17.28 22.99
N SER A 35 -2.61 -16.51 24.06
CA SER A 35 -1.38 -16.36 24.81
C SER A 35 -0.74 -17.73 25.02
N GLY A 36 0.49 -17.89 24.53
CA GLY A 36 1.28 -19.09 24.77
C GLY A 36 1.52 -19.31 26.27
N PRO A 37 1.95 -20.51 26.68
CA PRO A 37 2.29 -20.78 28.06
C PRO A 37 3.51 -19.92 28.43
N GLY A 38 3.29 -18.86 29.22
CA GLY A 38 4.34 -17.90 29.61
C GLY A 38 3.94 -16.42 29.55
N ALA A 39 2.68 -16.07 29.29
CA ALA A 39 2.23 -14.68 29.32
C ALA A 39 2.24 -14.12 30.76
N GLY A 40 2.96 -13.01 30.97
CA GLY A 40 3.03 -12.31 32.25
C GLY A 40 1.65 -11.78 32.72
N PRO A 41 1.50 -11.39 33.99
CA PRO A 41 0.20 -11.02 34.55
C PRO A 41 -0.40 -9.72 33.96
N GLY A 42 0.39 -8.93 33.21
CA GLY A 42 -0.06 -7.77 32.44
C GLY A 42 -0.33 -8.05 30.95
N ALA A 43 -0.02 -9.25 30.45
CA ALA A 43 -0.14 -9.56 29.02
C ALA A 43 -1.59 -9.43 28.52
N GLY A 44 -1.77 -8.70 27.41
CA GLY A 44 -3.08 -8.41 26.82
C GLY A 44 -3.92 -7.40 27.59
N LYS A 45 -3.36 -6.77 28.64
CA LYS A 45 -3.95 -5.61 29.35
C LYS A 45 -3.34 -4.26 28.91
N GLY A 46 -2.49 -4.26 27.88
CA GLY A 46 -1.99 -3.07 27.21
C GLY A 46 -3.06 -2.32 26.42
N TYR A 47 -2.66 -1.29 25.68
CA TYR A 47 -3.57 -0.51 24.83
C TYR A 47 -3.85 -1.22 23.50
N ALA A 48 -4.92 -0.81 22.80
CA ALA A 48 -5.22 -1.34 21.47
C ALA A 48 -4.20 -0.83 20.45
N HIS A 49 -3.51 -1.75 19.76
CA HIS A 49 -2.51 -1.43 18.72
C HIS A 49 -3.15 -1.03 17.37
N ASP A 50 -4.37 -1.52 17.11
CA ASP A 50 -5.20 -1.16 15.95
C ASP A 50 -6.63 -0.77 16.42
N PRO A 51 -6.83 0.48 16.90
CA PRO A 51 -8.12 0.95 17.38
C PRO A 51 -9.12 1.25 16.26
N PHE A 52 -8.69 1.37 15.00
CA PHE A 52 -9.52 1.64 13.82
C PHE A 52 -9.32 0.56 12.75
N PRO A 53 -9.71 -0.69 13.03
CA PRO A 53 -9.41 -1.80 12.14
C PRO A 53 -10.12 -1.66 10.80
N SER A 54 -9.56 -2.29 9.77
CA SER A 54 -10.21 -2.40 8.46
C SER A 54 -11.59 -3.02 8.58
N THR A 55 -12.55 -2.39 7.88
CA THR A 55 -13.90 -2.91 7.65
C THR A 55 -14.11 -3.36 6.20
N TYR A 56 -13.05 -3.28 5.39
CA TYR A 56 -13.09 -3.65 3.98
C TYR A 56 -13.55 -5.09 3.81
N LYS A 57 -14.41 -5.28 2.80
CA LYS A 57 -14.84 -6.58 2.30
C LYS A 57 -14.67 -6.55 0.80
N ALA A 58 -14.09 -7.62 0.25
CA ALA A 58 -13.94 -7.78 -1.19
C ALA A 58 -15.30 -7.58 -1.87
N TYR A 59 -15.28 -6.84 -2.98
CA TYR A 59 -16.45 -6.68 -3.83
C TYR A 59 -16.82 -8.03 -4.47
N PRO A 60 -18.10 -8.26 -4.84
CA PRO A 60 -18.47 -9.48 -5.55
C PRO A 60 -17.68 -9.62 -6.86
N GLY A 61 -16.96 -10.73 -6.99
CA GLY A 61 -16.25 -11.12 -8.20
C GLY A 61 -16.89 -12.34 -8.87
N THR A 62 -16.50 -12.60 -10.12
CA THR A 62 -16.85 -13.80 -10.88
C THR A 62 -15.54 -14.52 -11.21
N PRO A 63 -15.47 -15.86 -11.14
CA PRO A 63 -14.32 -16.60 -11.65
C PRO A 63 -13.98 -16.11 -13.07
N THR A 64 -12.74 -15.71 -13.30
CA THR A 64 -12.33 -15.08 -14.56
C THR A 64 -11.04 -15.73 -15.04
N LEU A 65 -11.04 -16.16 -16.29
CA LEU A 65 -9.87 -16.64 -17.01
C LEU A 65 -9.54 -15.63 -18.10
N VAL A 66 -8.34 -15.06 -18.03
CA VAL A 66 -7.80 -14.24 -19.13
C VAL A 66 -6.78 -15.09 -19.89
N THR A 67 -6.94 -15.25 -21.19
CA THR A 67 -6.09 -16.10 -22.06
C THR A 67 -5.34 -15.27 -23.11
N HIS A 68 -4.30 -15.85 -23.71
CA HIS A 68 -3.55 -15.26 -24.84
C HIS A 68 -2.90 -13.89 -24.54
N VAL A 69 -2.50 -13.67 -23.29
CA VAL A 69 -1.86 -12.42 -22.83
C VAL A 69 -0.33 -12.55 -22.75
N THR A 70 0.38 -11.44 -22.92
CA THR A 70 1.72 -11.33 -22.34
C THR A 70 1.58 -11.10 -20.84
N ILE A 71 2.25 -11.88 -20.00
CA ILE A 71 2.19 -11.73 -18.53
C ILE A 71 3.50 -11.17 -18.04
N PHE A 72 3.45 -10.11 -17.24
CA PHE A 72 4.51 -9.76 -16.29
C PHE A 72 4.03 -10.17 -14.91
N ASP A 73 4.69 -11.12 -14.27
CA ASP A 73 4.17 -11.74 -13.04
C ASP A 73 4.36 -10.87 -11.79
N GLY A 74 5.15 -9.80 -11.88
CA GLY A 74 5.49 -8.91 -10.78
C GLY A 74 6.69 -9.35 -9.95
N GLU A 75 7.27 -10.53 -10.18
CA GLU A 75 8.51 -11.01 -9.54
C GLU A 75 9.62 -11.29 -10.57
N GLY A 76 9.57 -10.59 -11.71
CA GLY A 76 10.60 -10.60 -12.74
C GLY A 76 10.41 -11.59 -13.87
N ALA A 77 9.37 -12.43 -13.83
CA ALA A 77 9.10 -13.41 -14.89
C ALA A 77 8.14 -12.87 -15.95
N ARG A 78 8.41 -13.27 -17.20
CA ARG A 78 7.56 -13.03 -18.37
C ARG A 78 7.00 -14.35 -18.88
N ILE A 79 5.71 -14.38 -19.22
CA ILE A 79 5.08 -15.51 -19.93
C ILE A 79 4.38 -14.97 -21.17
N ASP A 80 4.81 -15.42 -22.35
CA ASP A 80 4.13 -15.11 -23.61
C ASP A 80 3.04 -16.15 -23.88
N ASP A 81 1.94 -15.72 -24.50
CA ASP A 81 0.72 -16.51 -24.73
C ASP A 81 0.22 -17.20 -23.44
N GLY A 82 0.24 -16.43 -22.36
CA GLY A 82 -0.11 -16.85 -21.02
C GLY A 82 -1.61 -16.77 -20.75
N SER A 83 -2.00 -17.46 -19.69
CA SER A 83 -3.33 -17.47 -19.11
C SER A 83 -3.27 -17.30 -17.60
N VAL A 84 -4.23 -16.56 -17.03
CA VAL A 84 -4.38 -16.40 -15.58
C VAL A 84 -5.84 -16.64 -15.19
N LEU A 85 -6.05 -17.56 -14.27
CA LEU A 85 -7.34 -17.83 -13.65
C LEU A 85 -7.34 -17.25 -12.23
N PHE A 86 -8.38 -16.49 -11.91
CA PHE A 86 -8.63 -15.99 -10.57
C PHE A 86 -10.10 -16.14 -10.19
N ALA A 87 -10.34 -16.47 -8.93
CA ALA A 87 -11.65 -16.68 -8.33
C ALA A 87 -11.57 -16.45 -6.82
N ASP A 88 -12.71 -16.20 -6.17
CA ASP A 88 -12.82 -16.04 -4.72
C ASP A 88 -11.80 -15.07 -4.10
N GLY A 89 -11.54 -13.97 -4.82
CA GLY A 89 -10.59 -12.94 -4.38
C GLY A 89 -9.13 -13.21 -4.66
N LYS A 90 -8.78 -14.35 -5.27
CA LYS A 90 -7.39 -14.82 -5.37
C LYS A 90 -7.00 -15.30 -6.75
N ILE A 91 -5.72 -15.18 -7.05
CA ILE A 91 -5.09 -15.88 -8.18
C ILE A 91 -5.13 -17.38 -7.87
N GLU A 92 -5.70 -18.18 -8.77
CA GLU A 92 -5.70 -19.63 -8.64
C GLU A 92 -4.55 -20.25 -9.42
N ARG A 93 -4.37 -19.85 -10.69
CA ARG A 93 -3.40 -20.46 -11.61
C ARG A 93 -2.86 -19.44 -12.59
N VAL A 94 -1.60 -19.62 -12.94
CA VAL A 94 -0.87 -18.85 -13.97
C VAL A 94 -0.10 -19.86 -14.82
N GLY A 95 -0.16 -19.74 -16.14
CA GLY A 95 0.54 -20.64 -17.06
C GLY A 95 0.04 -20.51 -18.50
N GLN A 96 0.57 -21.30 -19.43
CA GLN A 96 0.22 -21.16 -20.86
C GLN A 96 -1.11 -21.80 -21.25
N SER A 97 -1.53 -22.88 -20.56
CA SER A 97 -2.79 -23.56 -20.85
C SER A 97 -3.55 -23.81 -19.55
N ILE A 98 -4.70 -23.17 -19.40
CA ILE A 98 -5.59 -23.32 -18.25
C ILE A 98 -7.00 -23.58 -18.79
N ALA A 99 -7.61 -24.68 -18.36
CA ALA A 99 -9.01 -24.95 -18.66
C ALA A 99 -9.92 -23.99 -17.89
N ALA A 100 -10.87 -23.37 -18.59
CA ALA A 100 -11.88 -22.54 -17.94
C ALA A 100 -12.79 -23.41 -17.05
N PRO A 101 -12.93 -23.11 -15.74
CA PRO A 101 -13.92 -23.78 -14.93
C PRO A 101 -15.34 -23.37 -15.35
N ALA A 102 -16.33 -24.19 -15.01
CA ALA A 102 -17.73 -23.89 -15.32
C ALA A 102 -18.16 -22.56 -14.69
N GLY A 103 -18.83 -21.72 -15.47
CA GLY A 103 -19.31 -20.41 -15.01
C GLY A 103 -18.24 -19.31 -14.99
N ALA A 104 -17.00 -19.59 -15.39
CA ALA A 104 -15.98 -18.56 -15.52
C ALA A 104 -16.24 -17.64 -16.71
N THR A 105 -15.99 -16.35 -16.51
CA THR A 105 -15.87 -15.40 -17.61
C THR A 105 -14.52 -15.62 -18.29
N VAL A 106 -14.54 -15.89 -19.60
CA VAL A 106 -13.32 -16.07 -20.40
C VAL A 106 -13.08 -14.83 -21.23
N ILE A 107 -11.88 -14.26 -21.12
CA ILE A 107 -11.47 -13.04 -21.83
C ILE A 107 -10.25 -13.38 -22.69
N ASP A 108 -10.40 -13.22 -24.00
CA ASP A 108 -9.26 -13.26 -24.92
C ASP A 108 -8.49 -11.93 -24.84
N GLY A 109 -7.22 -12.03 -24.46
CA GLY A 109 -6.29 -10.94 -24.33
C GLY A 109 -5.21 -10.91 -25.41
N THR A 110 -5.46 -11.51 -26.57
CA THR A 110 -4.54 -11.44 -27.72
C THR A 110 -4.07 -10.00 -27.97
N GLY A 111 -2.75 -9.79 -27.99
CA GLY A 111 -2.11 -8.48 -28.18
C GLY A 111 -2.07 -7.59 -26.93
N LYS A 112 -2.56 -8.08 -25.78
CA LYS A 112 -2.65 -7.35 -24.51
C LYS A 112 -1.61 -7.87 -23.50
N THR A 113 -1.39 -7.09 -22.45
CA THR A 113 -0.52 -7.47 -21.33
C THR A 113 -1.32 -7.56 -20.04
N LEU A 114 -1.09 -8.60 -19.25
CA LEU A 114 -1.70 -8.80 -17.94
C LEU A 114 -0.63 -8.67 -16.85
N THR A 115 -0.90 -7.88 -15.83
CA THR A 115 0.05 -7.59 -14.74
C THR A 115 -0.65 -7.62 -13.38
N PRO A 116 0.10 -7.73 -12.26
CA PRO A 116 -0.43 -7.29 -10.97
C PRO A 116 -0.78 -5.80 -11.06
N GLY A 117 -1.75 -5.39 -10.25
CA GLY A 117 -2.10 -3.98 -10.11
C GLY A 117 -0.95 -3.14 -9.56
N ILE A 118 -0.89 -1.88 -9.99
CA ILE A 118 0.13 -0.94 -9.52
C ILE A 118 -0.08 -0.65 -8.03
N ILE A 119 1.03 -0.52 -7.30
CA ILE A 119 1.06 -0.10 -5.90
C ILE A 119 1.85 1.21 -5.79
N ASP A 120 1.19 2.28 -5.38
CA ASP A 120 1.87 3.54 -5.08
C ASP A 120 2.24 3.64 -3.61
N ILE A 121 3.54 3.62 -3.31
CA ILE A 121 4.04 3.67 -1.93
C ILE A 121 4.07 5.09 -1.34
N HIS A 122 3.92 6.14 -2.16
CA HIS A 122 3.92 7.53 -1.69
C HIS A 122 2.80 8.33 -2.35
N SER A 123 1.69 8.48 -1.63
CA SER A 123 0.56 9.25 -2.11
C SER A 123 -0.01 10.16 -1.05
N HIS A 124 -0.44 11.34 -1.48
CA HIS A 124 -1.21 12.29 -0.68
C HIS A 124 -2.66 12.39 -1.18
N LEU A 125 -3.18 11.35 -1.84
CA LEU A 125 -4.60 11.32 -2.18
C LEU A 125 -5.46 11.21 -0.91
N GLY A 126 -6.60 11.87 -0.91
CA GLY A 126 -7.51 11.92 0.23
C GLY A 126 -7.13 12.96 1.30
N ASP A 127 -5.85 13.07 1.69
CA ASP A 127 -5.35 14.08 2.65
C ASP A 127 -4.83 15.37 1.99
N TYR A 128 -4.51 15.32 0.69
CA TYR A 128 -4.48 16.46 -0.24
C TYR A 128 -5.41 16.20 -1.45
N PRO A 129 -6.74 16.28 -1.25
CA PRO A 129 -7.68 15.83 -2.25
C PRO A 129 -7.82 16.79 -3.43
N SER A 130 -8.33 16.26 -4.55
CA SER A 130 -8.54 17.02 -5.78
C SER A 130 -9.97 17.59 -5.90
N PRO A 131 -10.15 18.88 -6.23
CA PRO A 131 -9.14 19.91 -6.41
C PRO A 131 -8.54 20.35 -5.07
N ALA A 132 -7.25 20.69 -5.12
CA ALA A 132 -6.55 21.20 -3.95
C ALA A 132 -7.02 22.63 -3.63
N VAL A 133 -7.44 22.84 -2.38
CA VAL A 133 -7.72 24.16 -1.80
C VAL A 133 -7.07 24.25 -0.43
N GLU A 134 -6.83 25.45 0.09
CA GLU A 134 -6.17 25.60 1.39
C GLU A 134 -6.92 24.87 2.52
N ALA A 135 -8.25 24.88 2.47
CA ALA A 135 -9.11 24.31 3.51
C ALA A 135 -9.13 22.77 3.56
N ASN A 136 -8.62 22.07 2.55
CA ASN A 136 -8.51 20.61 2.54
C ASN A 136 -7.03 20.16 2.53
N SER A 137 -6.13 21.04 2.94
CA SER A 137 -4.69 20.81 2.99
C SER A 137 -4.29 20.07 4.28
N ASP A 138 -4.77 18.83 4.45
CA ASP A 138 -4.64 18.07 5.71
C ASP A 138 -3.40 17.16 5.78
N GLY A 139 -2.56 17.14 4.73
CA GLY A 139 -1.38 16.27 4.67
C GLY A 139 -0.18 16.68 5.55
N ASN A 140 -0.14 17.85 6.19
CA ASN A 140 0.97 18.23 7.09
C ASN A 140 0.48 18.96 8.36
N GLU A 141 0.54 18.28 9.51
CA GLU A 141 0.30 18.89 10.82
C GLU A 141 1.53 19.68 11.30
N ALA A 142 1.84 20.79 10.63
CA ALA A 142 3.08 21.54 10.83
C ALA A 142 3.12 22.38 12.13
N THR A 143 2.40 21.99 13.18
CA THR A 143 2.32 22.70 14.48
C THR A 143 3.35 22.23 15.50
N GLY A 144 4.02 21.09 15.25
CA GLY A 144 5.18 20.62 16.01
C GLY A 144 6.08 19.71 15.17
N PRO A 145 7.40 19.62 15.44
CA PRO A 145 8.33 18.80 14.65
C PRO A 145 8.14 17.29 14.84
N VAL A 146 7.47 16.89 15.92
CA VAL A 146 7.16 15.50 16.25
C VAL A 146 5.66 15.43 16.54
N THR A 147 4.92 14.81 15.63
CA THR A 147 3.46 14.60 15.70
C THR A 147 3.15 13.12 15.46
N ALA A 148 3.88 12.22 16.13
CA ALA A 148 3.69 10.77 15.97
C ALA A 148 2.31 10.27 16.48
N ASP A 149 1.53 11.15 17.10
CA ASP A 149 0.16 10.97 17.55
C ASP A 149 -0.90 11.20 16.46
N VAL A 150 -0.58 11.91 15.36
CA VAL A 150 -1.53 12.12 14.25
C VAL A 150 -1.41 11.05 13.17
N TRP A 151 -2.53 10.71 12.53
CA TRP A 151 -2.64 9.56 11.64
C TRP A 151 -3.31 10.02 10.35
N ALA A 152 -2.69 9.76 9.20
CA ALA A 152 -3.24 10.15 7.90
C ALA A 152 -4.63 9.56 7.64
N GLU A 153 -4.94 8.37 8.18
CA GLU A 153 -6.27 7.75 8.02
C GLU A 153 -7.42 8.62 8.54
N HIS A 154 -7.15 9.57 9.45
CA HIS A 154 -8.17 10.49 9.96
C HIS A 154 -8.46 11.68 9.04
N SER A 155 -7.61 11.94 8.05
CA SER A 155 -7.79 13.01 7.05
C SER A 155 -8.12 12.49 5.66
N VAL A 156 -7.96 11.18 5.39
CA VAL A 156 -8.35 10.58 4.11
C VAL A 156 -9.82 10.86 3.83
N TRP A 157 -10.10 11.67 2.80
CA TRP A 157 -11.43 11.83 2.24
C TRP A 157 -11.71 10.77 1.16
N PRO A 158 -12.55 9.74 1.43
CA PRO A 158 -12.71 8.60 0.51
C PRO A 158 -13.35 8.93 -0.84
N GLN A 159 -13.94 10.13 -0.98
CA GLN A 159 -14.61 10.58 -2.20
C GLN A 159 -13.71 11.44 -3.10
N ASP A 160 -12.43 11.59 -2.74
CA ASP A 160 -11.45 12.27 -3.59
C ASP A 160 -11.43 11.63 -4.99
N PRO A 161 -11.75 12.39 -6.07
CA PRO A 161 -11.70 11.88 -7.43
C PRO A 161 -10.29 11.46 -7.88
N GLY A 162 -9.23 11.81 -7.13
CA GLY A 162 -7.89 11.28 -7.33
C GLY A 162 -7.83 9.74 -7.31
N PHE A 163 -8.59 9.09 -6.42
CA PHE A 163 -8.61 7.62 -6.30
C PHE A 163 -9.13 6.94 -7.57
N SER A 164 -10.27 7.42 -8.09
CA SER A 164 -10.86 6.88 -9.33
C SER A 164 -9.96 7.12 -10.54
N ARG A 165 -9.33 8.30 -10.63
CA ARG A 165 -8.37 8.62 -11.70
C ARG A 165 -7.13 7.72 -11.62
N ALA A 166 -6.58 7.47 -10.44
CA ALA A 166 -5.47 6.55 -10.24
C ALA A 166 -5.82 5.11 -10.65
N LEU A 167 -7.03 4.65 -10.34
CA LEU A 167 -7.54 3.33 -10.74
C LEU A 167 -7.67 3.23 -12.27
N VAL A 168 -8.37 4.19 -12.88
CA VAL A 168 -8.78 4.15 -14.30
C VAL A 168 -7.62 4.42 -15.26
N ASN A 169 -6.79 5.42 -14.95
CA ASN A 169 -5.72 5.84 -15.84
C ASN A 169 -4.41 5.11 -15.55
N GLY A 170 -4.15 4.81 -14.27
CA GLY A 170 -2.91 4.19 -13.81
C GLY A 170 -3.03 2.69 -13.55
N GLY A 171 -4.22 2.11 -13.35
CA GLY A 171 -4.31 0.72 -12.87
C GLY A 171 -3.79 0.55 -11.44
N VAL A 172 -3.85 1.62 -10.63
CA VAL A 172 -3.46 1.60 -9.21
C VAL A 172 -4.51 0.89 -8.39
N THR A 173 -4.12 -0.20 -7.73
CA THR A 173 -5.02 -1.05 -6.94
C THR A 173 -4.77 -0.95 -5.44
N THR A 174 -3.56 -0.55 -5.05
CA THR A 174 -3.15 -0.34 -3.67
C THR A 174 -2.33 0.93 -3.58
N LEU A 175 -2.47 1.67 -2.50
CA LEU A 175 -1.64 2.84 -2.24
C LEU A 175 -1.45 3.08 -0.75
N GLN A 176 -0.32 3.67 -0.38
CA GLN A 176 -0.10 4.20 0.95
C GLN A 176 -0.41 5.68 0.98
N ILE A 177 -1.30 6.09 1.89
CA ILE A 177 -1.51 7.49 2.24
C ILE A 177 -0.70 7.81 3.48
N LEU A 178 0.09 8.88 3.42
CA LEU A 178 1.02 9.25 4.47
C LEU A 178 1.07 10.77 4.61
N PRO A 179 1.39 11.30 5.81
CA PRO A 179 1.67 12.73 5.97
C PRO A 179 2.80 13.18 5.03
N GLY A 180 2.93 14.49 4.81
CA GLY A 180 3.99 15.09 4.02
C GLY A 180 5.34 15.09 4.74
N SER A 181 6.18 16.06 4.42
CA SER A 181 7.58 16.14 4.88
C SER A 181 7.89 17.39 5.70
N ALA A 182 6.86 18.08 6.20
CA ALA A 182 7.06 19.25 7.05
C ALA A 182 7.70 18.88 8.39
N ASN A 183 7.34 17.72 8.95
CA ASN A 183 7.69 17.30 10.31
C ASN A 183 8.80 16.24 10.28
N LEU A 184 9.63 16.15 11.33
CA LEU A 184 10.61 15.07 11.48
C LEU A 184 9.92 13.72 11.69
N MET A 185 8.84 13.71 12.47
CA MET A 185 7.93 12.57 12.63
C MET A 185 6.51 13.09 12.35
N GLY A 186 6.01 12.86 11.13
CA GLY A 186 4.77 13.44 10.63
C GLY A 186 3.50 12.72 11.06
N GLY A 187 3.59 11.48 11.52
CA GLY A 187 2.44 10.69 11.94
C GLY A 187 2.33 9.34 11.22
N ARG A 188 1.28 8.59 11.54
CA ARG A 188 1.07 7.26 10.95
C ARG A 188 0.58 7.36 9.50
N SER A 189 1.10 6.49 8.64
CA SER A 189 0.56 6.23 7.30
C SER A 189 -0.39 5.04 7.32
N VAL A 190 -1.27 4.94 6.33
CA VAL A 190 -2.20 3.83 6.15
C VAL A 190 -2.12 3.29 4.72
N VAL A 191 -2.21 1.97 4.57
CA VAL A 191 -2.30 1.31 3.26
C VAL A 191 -3.76 1.06 2.92
N LEU A 192 -4.18 1.47 1.73
CA LEU A 192 -5.55 1.37 1.23
C LEU A 192 -5.61 0.46 0.00
N LYS A 193 -6.70 -0.30 -0.11
CA LYS A 193 -7.18 -0.85 -1.39
C LYS A 193 -7.87 0.30 -2.13
N ASN A 194 -7.55 0.49 -3.40
CA ASN A 194 -8.12 1.57 -4.21
C ASN A 194 -9.54 1.22 -4.69
N VAL A 195 -10.48 1.18 -3.75
CA VAL A 195 -11.87 0.79 -3.95
C VAL A 195 -12.80 1.92 -3.54
N TYR A 196 -14.05 1.88 -3.97
CA TYR A 196 -15.07 2.78 -3.45
C TYR A 196 -15.40 2.43 -2.00
N ALA A 197 -15.51 3.44 -1.14
CA ALA A 197 -16.06 3.26 0.19
C ALA A 197 -16.63 4.59 0.70
N ARG A 198 -17.45 4.51 1.74
CA ARG A 198 -17.95 5.70 2.45
C ARG A 198 -17.03 6.15 3.58
N THR A 199 -16.10 5.28 3.99
CA THR A 199 -15.18 5.50 5.09
C THR A 199 -13.79 5.02 4.68
N GLU A 200 -12.76 5.63 5.27
CA GLU A 200 -11.38 5.18 5.10
C GLU A 200 -11.24 3.71 5.52
N GLN A 201 -11.87 3.27 6.63
CA GLN A 201 -11.75 1.87 7.07
C GLN A 201 -12.37 0.90 6.07
N GLY A 202 -13.27 1.37 5.19
CA GLY A 202 -13.82 0.57 4.09
C GLY A 202 -12.85 0.42 2.91
N MET A 203 -11.81 1.26 2.83
CA MET A 203 -10.70 1.16 1.88
C MET A 203 -9.47 0.49 2.50
N LYS A 204 -9.28 0.61 3.82
CA LYS A 204 -8.09 0.16 4.55
C LYS A 204 -7.73 -1.29 4.25
N PHE A 205 -6.48 -1.52 3.84
CA PHE A 205 -5.97 -2.81 3.44
C PHE A 205 -5.97 -3.79 4.64
N PRO A 206 -6.68 -4.93 4.56
CA PRO A 206 -6.81 -5.84 5.70
C PRO A 206 -5.48 -6.40 6.22
N GLY A 207 -5.14 -6.01 7.45
CA GLY A 207 -3.93 -6.46 8.14
C GLY A 207 -2.63 -6.00 7.47
N ALA A 208 -2.64 -4.88 6.73
CA ALA A 208 -1.40 -4.17 6.43
C ALA A 208 -0.88 -3.50 7.72
N PRO A 209 0.45 -3.50 7.97
CA PRO A 209 1.03 -2.68 9.02
C PRO A 209 0.72 -1.19 8.81
N TYR A 210 0.61 -0.43 9.90
CA TYR A 210 0.76 1.02 9.81
C TYR A 210 2.21 1.34 9.42
N GLY A 211 2.41 2.49 8.78
CA GLY A 211 3.74 3.08 8.71
C GLY A 211 3.87 4.31 9.60
N LEU A 212 5.10 4.79 9.80
CA LEU A 212 5.41 6.08 10.40
C LEU A 212 6.12 6.93 9.36
N LYS A 213 5.53 8.06 8.96
CA LYS A 213 6.20 9.04 8.12
C LYS A 213 7.22 9.81 8.95
N MET A 214 8.47 9.74 8.53
CA MET A 214 9.56 10.58 9.03
C MET A 214 10.15 11.44 7.92
N ALA A 215 10.90 12.49 8.25
CA ALA A 215 11.61 13.30 7.26
C ALA A 215 12.99 13.79 7.74
N CYS A 216 13.97 13.70 6.84
CA CYS A 216 15.29 14.31 6.95
C CYS A 216 15.38 15.60 6.10
N GLY A 217 16.53 16.26 6.04
CA GLY A 217 16.80 17.24 5.00
C GLY A 217 16.27 18.64 5.24
N GLU A 218 16.04 19.37 4.14
CA GLU A 218 15.71 20.79 4.10
C GLU A 218 14.29 21.07 4.57
N ASN A 219 13.34 20.17 4.33
CA ASN A 219 11.93 20.45 4.59
C ASN A 219 11.65 20.72 6.08
N PRO A 220 12.02 19.85 7.04
CA PRO A 220 11.76 20.10 8.45
C PRO A 220 12.48 21.35 8.95
N LYS A 221 13.78 21.48 8.67
CA LYS A 221 14.57 22.65 9.12
C LYS A 221 14.06 23.98 8.56
N ARG A 222 13.50 23.98 7.35
CA ARG A 222 12.91 25.18 6.73
C ARG A 222 11.59 25.52 7.40
N VAL A 223 10.71 24.54 7.59
CA VAL A 223 9.40 24.73 8.22
C VAL A 223 9.55 25.28 9.64
N TYR A 224 10.30 24.62 10.53
CA TYR A 224 10.40 25.09 11.92
C TYR A 224 11.39 26.25 12.09
N GLY A 225 12.48 26.28 11.32
CA GLY A 225 13.40 27.41 11.31
C GLY A 225 12.71 28.72 10.96
N SER A 226 11.79 28.73 9.99
CA SER A 226 10.98 29.93 9.65
C SER A 226 10.01 30.35 10.76
N LYS A 227 9.68 29.45 11.68
CA LYS A 227 8.85 29.71 12.86
C LYS A 227 9.68 30.06 14.10
N GLY A 228 11.00 30.23 13.97
CA GLY A 228 11.90 30.45 15.10
C GLY A 228 11.94 29.28 16.09
N ARG A 229 11.64 28.07 15.63
CA ARG A 229 11.53 26.84 16.45
C ARG A 229 12.54 25.80 15.98
N GLU A 230 13.00 24.96 16.90
CA GLU A 230 13.79 23.78 16.56
C GLU A 230 12.93 22.75 15.79
N PRO A 231 13.48 22.10 14.74
CA PRO A 231 14.83 22.24 14.17
C PRO A 231 14.97 23.35 13.13
N SER A 232 16.15 23.98 13.07
CA SER A 232 16.53 24.94 12.02
C SER A 232 17.80 24.54 11.23
N THR A 233 18.38 23.39 11.58
CA THR A 233 19.59 22.83 10.95
C THR A 233 19.44 21.31 10.80
N ARG A 234 20.25 20.69 9.93
CA ARG A 234 20.31 19.22 9.81
C ARG A 234 20.77 18.55 11.11
N MET A 235 21.69 19.19 11.85
CA MET A 235 22.09 18.74 13.19
C MET A 235 20.91 18.79 14.17
N GLY A 236 20.10 19.85 14.10
CA GLY A 236 18.86 19.97 14.88
C GLY A 236 17.84 18.90 14.54
N ASN A 237 17.68 18.55 13.25
CA ASN A 237 16.81 17.44 12.85
C ASN A 237 17.21 16.15 13.60
N ILE A 238 18.49 15.77 13.50
CA ILE A 238 19.01 14.55 14.15
C ILE A 238 18.93 14.66 15.67
N ALA A 239 19.22 15.82 16.27
CA ALA A 239 19.15 15.98 17.72
C ALA A 239 17.73 15.74 18.27
N VAL A 240 16.72 16.30 17.61
CA VAL A 240 15.31 16.12 18.00
C VAL A 240 14.87 14.67 17.81
N ASP A 241 15.22 14.03 16.68
CA ASP A 241 14.89 12.63 16.46
C ASP A 241 15.53 11.70 17.49
N ARG A 242 16.84 11.84 17.74
CA ARG A 242 17.56 11.02 18.73
C ARG A 242 16.98 11.19 20.13
N GLN A 243 16.66 12.41 20.55
CA GLN A 243 16.01 12.65 21.84
C GLN A 243 14.62 12.01 21.93
N THR A 244 13.89 12.02 20.82
CA THR A 244 12.54 11.45 20.74
C THR A 244 12.58 9.93 20.80
N TRP A 245 13.50 9.29 20.08
CA TRP A 245 13.72 7.84 20.18
C TRP A 245 14.21 7.40 21.56
N ALA A 246 15.07 8.16 22.22
CA ALA A 246 15.48 7.88 23.60
C ALA A 246 14.27 7.85 24.56
N LYS A 247 13.30 8.77 24.39
CA LYS A 247 12.04 8.76 25.16
C LYS A 247 11.18 7.53 24.81
N ALA A 248 11.09 7.16 23.54
CA ALA A 248 10.33 6.00 23.08
C ALA A 248 10.88 4.67 23.64
N VAL A 249 12.20 4.51 23.67
CA VAL A 249 12.85 3.33 24.29
C VAL A 249 12.50 3.23 25.78
N GLU A 250 12.55 4.35 26.50
CA GLU A 250 12.17 4.40 27.91
C GLU A 250 10.68 4.12 28.14
N TYR A 251 9.82 4.63 27.27
CA TYR A 251 8.39 4.34 27.28
C TYR A 251 8.11 2.86 27.07
N LYS A 252 8.68 2.28 26.01
CA LYS A 252 8.54 0.85 25.70
C LYS A 252 9.04 -0.03 26.85
N ARG A 253 10.19 0.29 27.44
CA ARG A 253 10.74 -0.45 28.59
C ARG A 253 9.78 -0.50 29.78
N LYS A 254 9.07 0.59 30.07
CA LYS A 254 8.08 0.64 31.16
C LYS A 254 6.86 -0.24 30.85
N TRP A 255 6.36 -0.19 29.63
CA TRP A 255 5.23 -1.02 29.20
C TRP A 255 5.60 -2.51 29.15
N ASP A 256 6.74 -2.87 28.56
CA ASP A 256 7.23 -4.26 28.53
C ASP A 256 7.37 -4.83 29.95
N LYS A 257 7.88 -4.03 30.89
CA LYS A 257 7.97 -4.41 32.30
C LYS A 257 6.59 -4.65 32.91
N TYR A 258 5.64 -3.75 32.69
CA TYR A 258 4.27 -3.90 33.19
C TYR A 258 3.59 -5.15 32.61
N GLU A 259 3.74 -5.43 31.31
CA GLU A 259 3.14 -6.61 30.70
C GLU A 259 3.74 -7.92 31.26
N LYS A 260 5.05 -7.92 31.50
CA LYS A 260 5.78 -9.07 32.03
C LYS A 260 5.55 -9.31 33.52
N ASP A 261 5.58 -8.26 34.35
CA ASP A 261 5.65 -8.36 35.81
C ASP A 261 4.32 -7.96 36.49
N GLY A 262 3.42 -7.27 35.79
CA GLY A 262 2.21 -6.68 36.37
C GLY A 262 2.48 -5.42 37.21
N GLY A 263 1.48 -5.00 38.00
CA GLY A 263 1.55 -3.80 38.84
C GLY A 263 0.65 -2.67 38.34
N ASP A 264 1.03 -1.42 38.63
CA ASP A 264 0.31 -0.25 38.12
C ASP A 264 0.73 0.03 36.66
N PRO A 265 -0.22 0.28 35.75
CA PRO A 265 0.10 0.56 34.36
C PRO A 265 0.85 1.89 34.22
N PRO A 266 1.88 1.98 33.36
CA PRO A 266 2.51 3.24 33.02
C PRO A 266 1.49 4.25 32.45
N ALA A 267 1.76 5.54 32.63
CA ALA A 267 0.98 6.57 31.96
C ALA A 267 1.09 6.41 30.43
N ARG A 268 -0.06 6.45 29.75
CA ARG A 268 -0.15 6.29 28.30
C ARG A 268 0.15 7.61 27.59
N ASP A 269 0.93 7.53 26.51
CA ASP A 269 1.23 8.63 25.60
C ASP A 269 1.03 8.13 24.16
N ILE A 270 0.09 8.72 23.42
CA ILE A 270 -0.33 8.25 22.08
C ILE A 270 0.80 8.39 21.06
N ALA A 271 1.63 9.45 21.16
CA ALA A 271 2.78 9.60 20.29
C ALA A 271 3.80 8.50 20.56
N MET A 272 4.05 8.20 21.83
CA MET A 272 4.97 7.12 22.21
C MET A 272 4.41 5.72 21.91
N ASP A 273 3.09 5.52 21.87
CA ASP A 273 2.49 4.26 21.41
C ASP A 273 2.91 3.95 19.96
N THR A 274 2.93 4.96 19.10
CA THR A 274 3.41 4.83 17.71
C THR A 274 4.89 4.46 17.67
N LEU A 275 5.73 5.18 18.41
CA LEU A 275 7.17 4.93 18.39
C LEU A 275 7.54 3.58 19.05
N ALA A 276 6.83 3.18 20.09
CA ALA A 276 6.97 1.85 20.69
C ALA A 276 6.53 0.75 19.70
N GLY A 277 5.50 0.98 18.90
CA GLY A 277 5.10 0.09 17.80
C GLY A 277 6.20 -0.06 16.73
N VAL A 278 6.90 1.03 16.40
CA VAL A 278 8.08 0.97 15.52
C VAL A 278 9.21 0.15 16.14
N LEU A 279 9.56 0.41 17.41
CA LEU A 279 10.58 -0.36 18.13
C LEU A 279 10.19 -1.85 18.32
N GLY A 280 8.89 -2.17 18.27
CA GLY A 280 8.37 -3.54 18.27
C GLY A 280 8.31 -4.20 16.90
N GLY A 281 8.59 -3.48 15.81
CA GLY A 281 8.48 -3.96 14.43
C GLY A 281 7.05 -4.06 13.90
N GLU A 282 6.07 -3.50 14.62
CA GLU A 282 4.65 -3.51 14.22
C GLU A 282 4.30 -2.36 13.27
N ILE A 283 5.06 -1.27 13.32
CA ILE A 283 4.88 -0.08 12.49
C ILE A 283 6.15 0.13 11.66
N LEU A 284 5.98 0.30 10.35
CA LEU A 284 7.08 0.38 9.38
C LEU A 284 7.53 1.82 9.15
N VAL A 285 8.83 2.12 9.26
CA VAL A 285 9.31 3.50 9.05
C VAL A 285 9.41 3.83 7.56
N GLN A 286 8.74 4.90 7.16
CA GLN A 286 8.69 5.47 5.81
C GLN A 286 9.32 6.86 5.84
N ASN A 287 10.58 6.98 5.44
CA ASN A 287 11.38 8.17 5.72
C ASN A 287 11.65 9.01 4.46
N HIS A 288 11.05 10.19 4.37
CA HIS A 288 11.42 11.21 3.38
C HIS A 288 12.89 11.61 3.53
N CYS A 289 13.69 11.40 2.49
CA CYS A 289 15.08 11.84 2.48
C CYS A 289 15.63 11.93 1.06
N TYR A 290 16.46 12.93 0.78
CA TYR A 290 17.03 13.10 -0.57
C TYR A 290 18.47 12.65 -0.66
N ARG A 291 19.31 13.15 0.25
CA ARG A 291 20.75 13.02 0.16
C ARG A 291 21.28 11.73 0.78
N ALA A 292 22.35 11.22 0.17
CA ALA A 292 22.99 9.97 0.57
C ALA A 292 23.56 10.03 1.99
N ASP A 293 24.21 11.14 2.36
CA ASP A 293 24.79 11.32 3.70
C ASP A 293 23.72 11.36 4.79
N GLU A 294 22.56 11.97 4.51
CA GLU A 294 21.46 12.02 5.48
C GLU A 294 20.78 10.65 5.64
N MET A 295 20.59 9.90 4.54
CA MET A 295 20.10 8.53 4.60
C MET A 295 21.02 7.63 5.43
N ALA A 296 22.34 7.74 5.25
CA ALA A 296 23.33 6.99 6.04
C ALA A 296 23.23 7.31 7.54
N ILE A 297 23.11 8.60 7.91
CA ILE A 297 22.95 9.02 9.32
C ILE A 297 21.65 8.49 9.91
N VAL A 298 20.54 8.51 9.16
CA VAL A 298 19.26 7.97 9.64
C VAL A 298 19.34 6.46 9.86
N MET A 299 20.05 5.71 9.01
CA MET A 299 20.30 4.27 9.22
C MET A 299 21.18 4.01 10.45
N ASP A 300 22.20 4.83 10.70
CA ASP A 300 23.02 4.69 11.91
C ASP A 300 22.23 5.03 13.19
N MET A 301 21.35 6.02 13.15
CA MET A 301 20.40 6.29 14.23
C MET A 301 19.42 5.12 14.43
N ALA A 302 18.98 4.47 13.36
CA ALA A 302 18.14 3.27 13.43
C ALA A 302 18.84 2.13 14.18
N LYS A 303 20.14 1.93 13.92
CA LYS A 303 20.98 0.98 14.67
C LYS A 303 21.14 1.36 16.14
N GLU A 304 21.31 2.66 16.45
CA GLU A 304 21.45 3.15 17.84
C GLU A 304 20.22 2.78 18.70
N PHE A 305 19.01 2.99 18.16
CA PHE A 305 17.78 2.80 18.93
C PHE A 305 17.06 1.47 18.68
N GLY A 306 17.50 0.69 17.70
CA GLY A 306 16.96 -0.63 17.40
C GLY A 306 15.64 -0.60 16.61
N TYR A 307 15.47 0.38 15.71
CA TYR A 307 14.40 0.35 14.70
C TYR A 307 14.98 0.09 13.30
N HIS A 308 14.11 -0.15 12.32
CA HIS A 308 14.49 -0.36 10.93
C HIS A 308 13.73 0.59 10.00
N VAL A 309 14.43 1.19 9.05
CA VAL A 309 13.84 2.01 7.98
C VAL A 309 13.40 1.09 6.85
N SER A 310 12.09 0.98 6.61
CA SER A 310 11.56 0.12 5.55
C SER A 310 11.82 0.72 4.16
N ALA A 311 11.57 2.03 4.00
CA ALA A 311 11.95 2.73 2.79
C ALA A 311 12.36 4.18 3.02
N PHE A 312 13.33 4.64 2.23
CA PHE A 312 13.56 6.06 2.00
C PHE A 312 12.71 6.55 0.82
N HIS A 313 12.00 7.65 1.01
CA HIS A 313 11.15 8.26 0.00
C HIS A 313 11.87 9.43 -0.67
N HIS A 314 11.64 9.57 -1.98
CA HIS A 314 12.38 10.42 -2.93
C HIS A 314 13.80 9.93 -3.19
N ALA A 315 14.59 9.72 -2.13
CA ALA A 315 15.88 9.03 -2.13
C ALA A 315 16.75 9.38 -3.35
N VAL A 316 16.81 10.69 -3.65
CA VAL A 316 17.35 11.22 -4.91
C VAL A 316 18.79 10.79 -5.15
N GLU A 317 19.60 10.70 -4.09
CA GLU A 317 20.99 10.26 -4.17
C GLU A 317 21.20 8.79 -3.77
N ALA A 318 20.14 7.97 -3.71
CA ALA A 318 20.22 6.57 -3.28
C ALA A 318 21.20 5.74 -4.13
N TYR A 319 21.35 6.06 -5.42
CA TYR A 319 22.34 5.45 -6.32
C TYR A 319 23.78 5.51 -5.79
N LYS A 320 24.11 6.47 -4.90
CA LYS A 320 25.45 6.60 -4.29
C LYS A 320 25.70 5.63 -3.14
N ILE A 321 24.65 5.03 -2.58
CA ILE A 321 24.70 4.22 -1.35
C ILE A 321 23.88 2.92 -1.47
N ALA A 322 23.79 2.36 -2.68
CA ALA A 322 23.03 1.15 -2.96
C ALA A 322 23.50 -0.04 -2.08
N ASP A 323 24.79 -0.11 -1.81
CA ASP A 323 25.43 -1.07 -0.91
C ASP A 323 24.92 -0.93 0.53
N LEU A 324 24.88 0.30 1.06
CA LEU A 324 24.37 0.55 2.42
C LEU A 324 22.88 0.20 2.52
N LEU A 325 22.08 0.56 1.52
CA LEU A 325 20.65 0.22 1.49
C LEU A 325 20.45 -1.30 1.52
N LYS A 326 21.20 -2.02 0.70
CA LYS A 326 21.17 -3.50 0.66
C LYS A 326 21.60 -4.12 1.97
N GLU A 327 22.70 -3.66 2.57
CA GLU A 327 23.21 -4.16 3.85
C GLU A 327 22.19 -4.00 4.98
N ASN A 328 21.47 -2.88 5.00
CA ASN A 328 20.47 -2.59 6.03
C ASN A 328 19.08 -3.17 5.72
N GLY A 329 18.89 -3.76 4.54
CA GLY A 329 17.60 -4.27 4.09
C GLY A 329 16.57 -3.17 3.82
N THR A 330 17.01 -1.95 3.54
CA THR A 330 16.15 -0.77 3.33
C THR A 330 15.91 -0.54 1.85
N CYS A 331 14.66 -0.25 1.48
CA CYS A 331 14.29 0.07 0.09
C CYS A 331 14.40 1.58 -0.21
N ALA A 332 14.46 1.94 -1.50
CA ALA A 332 14.41 3.32 -1.96
C ALA A 332 13.25 3.55 -2.94
N ALA A 333 12.34 4.46 -2.59
CA ALA A 333 11.29 4.97 -3.47
C ALA A 333 11.76 6.27 -4.11
N VAL A 334 11.96 6.27 -5.43
CA VAL A 334 12.53 7.41 -6.16
C VAL A 334 11.59 7.93 -7.24
N TRP A 335 11.90 9.11 -7.78
CA TRP A 335 11.37 9.55 -9.06
C TRP A 335 12.30 9.17 -10.21
N SER A 336 11.72 9.10 -11.41
CA SER A 336 12.37 8.99 -12.71
C SER A 336 13.08 10.28 -13.13
N ASP A 337 12.41 11.44 -12.96
CA ASP A 337 12.86 12.71 -13.54
C ASP A 337 12.41 13.99 -12.80
N TRP A 338 11.78 13.89 -11.62
CA TRP A 338 11.37 15.08 -10.85
C TRP A 338 12.44 15.54 -9.86
N TRP A 339 13.20 16.59 -10.22
CA TRP A 339 14.34 17.07 -9.43
C TRP A 339 14.70 18.55 -9.72
N GLY A 340 15.74 19.08 -9.05
CA GLY A 340 16.27 20.43 -9.31
C GLY A 340 15.52 21.61 -8.68
N PHE A 341 14.45 21.33 -7.93
CA PHE A 341 13.62 22.34 -7.26
C PHE A 341 14.16 22.81 -5.89
N LYS A 342 15.22 22.17 -5.38
CA LYS A 342 15.99 22.56 -4.19
C LYS A 342 17.38 21.93 -4.22
N MET A 343 18.27 22.37 -3.34
CA MET A 343 19.67 21.90 -3.36
C MET A 343 19.80 20.41 -3.11
N GLU A 344 19.06 19.86 -2.14
CA GLU A 344 19.09 18.42 -1.86
C GLU A 344 18.48 17.55 -2.97
N SER A 345 17.70 18.13 -3.90
CA SER A 345 17.20 17.41 -5.08
C SER A 345 18.01 17.70 -6.34
N TYR A 346 19.17 18.34 -6.25
CA TYR A 346 19.88 18.82 -7.44
C TYR A 346 20.71 17.74 -8.14
N ASP A 347 21.22 16.75 -7.40
CA ASP A 347 22.11 15.70 -7.94
C ASP A 347 21.35 14.40 -8.29
N ALA A 348 20.13 14.57 -8.80
CA ALA A 348 19.32 13.47 -9.29
C ALA A 348 19.79 13.03 -10.69
N ILE A 349 19.63 11.75 -10.97
CA ILE A 349 19.90 11.13 -12.26
C ILE A 349 18.73 10.22 -12.65
N SER A 350 18.45 10.09 -13.93
CA SER A 350 17.35 9.24 -14.41
C SER A 350 17.66 7.74 -14.29
N GLU A 351 18.95 7.39 -14.14
CA GLU A 351 19.45 6.02 -13.98
C GLU A 351 19.31 5.50 -12.54
N ASN A 352 18.81 6.30 -11.58
CA ASN A 352 18.84 5.95 -10.15
C ASN A 352 18.22 4.56 -9.86
N LEU A 353 17.01 4.28 -10.35
CA LEU A 353 16.37 2.96 -10.22
C LEU A 353 17.21 1.83 -10.81
N ALA A 354 17.75 2.04 -12.01
CA ALA A 354 18.51 1.02 -12.71
C ALA A 354 19.84 0.71 -12.01
N LEU A 355 20.51 1.73 -11.46
CA LEU A 355 21.73 1.57 -10.68
C LEU A 355 21.47 0.85 -9.35
N LEU A 356 20.37 1.19 -8.67
CA LEU A 356 19.97 0.47 -7.45
C LEU A 356 19.71 -1.02 -7.74
N GLN A 357 18.95 -1.31 -8.79
CA GLN A 357 18.69 -2.68 -9.24
C GLN A 357 19.98 -3.43 -9.58
N ALA A 358 20.88 -2.81 -10.36
CA ALA A 358 22.16 -3.43 -10.76
C ALA A 358 23.06 -3.79 -9.57
N ASN A 359 22.94 -3.03 -8.47
CA ASN A 359 23.69 -3.28 -7.24
C ASN A 359 22.92 -4.18 -6.24
N GLY A 360 21.72 -4.65 -6.62
CA GLY A 360 20.88 -5.54 -5.81
C GLY A 360 20.24 -4.85 -4.61
N ALA A 361 20.09 -3.53 -4.63
CA ALA A 361 19.30 -2.79 -3.66
C ALA A 361 17.81 -2.88 -4.02
N CYS A 362 16.94 -2.88 -3.00
CA CYS A 362 15.50 -2.81 -3.20
C CYS A 362 15.12 -1.39 -3.64
N ALA A 363 14.48 -1.25 -4.81
CA ALA A 363 14.10 0.05 -5.34
C ALA A 363 12.74 0.03 -6.04
N MET A 364 12.05 1.17 -5.99
CA MET A 364 10.71 1.35 -6.54
C MET A 364 10.45 2.78 -6.98
N ILE A 365 9.47 2.97 -7.85
CA ILE A 365 8.95 4.28 -8.23
C ILE A 365 7.81 4.68 -7.28
N HIS A 366 7.60 5.98 -7.09
CA HIS A 366 6.40 6.51 -6.44
C HIS A 366 5.94 7.79 -7.15
N SER A 367 4.72 8.26 -6.86
CA SER A 367 4.20 9.47 -7.52
C SER A 367 4.58 10.75 -6.80
N ASP A 368 4.19 10.87 -5.52
CA ASP A 368 4.14 12.14 -4.77
C ASP A 368 3.35 13.25 -5.50
N ASP A 369 2.49 12.88 -6.45
CA ASP A 369 1.72 13.83 -7.28
C ASP A 369 0.40 13.21 -7.76
N PRO A 370 -0.74 13.92 -7.64
CA PRO A 370 -2.05 13.42 -8.04
C PRO A 370 -2.21 13.19 -9.55
N ASN A 371 -1.32 13.74 -10.40
CA ASN A 371 -1.26 13.41 -11.83
C ASN A 371 -0.24 12.30 -12.12
N GLY A 372 0.90 12.29 -11.42
CA GLY A 372 1.95 11.27 -11.53
C GLY A 372 1.47 9.87 -11.17
N ILE A 373 0.61 9.73 -10.15
CA ILE A 373 0.03 8.44 -9.74
C ILE A 373 -0.72 7.73 -10.88
N GLN A 374 -1.23 8.49 -11.85
CA GLN A 374 -1.96 7.98 -13.00
C GLN A 374 -1.03 7.43 -14.11
N ARG A 375 0.29 7.54 -13.94
CA ARG A 375 1.30 7.29 -14.99
C ARG A 375 2.55 6.57 -14.48
N LEU A 376 2.49 5.90 -13.33
CA LEU A 376 3.66 5.22 -12.74
C LEU A 376 4.31 4.18 -13.68
N ASN A 377 3.52 3.53 -14.53
CA ASN A 377 4.03 2.67 -15.61
C ASN A 377 4.93 3.44 -16.59
N GLN A 378 4.58 4.67 -16.94
CA GLN A 378 5.38 5.53 -17.81
C GLN A 378 6.63 6.03 -17.08
N GLU A 379 6.54 6.32 -15.78
CA GLU A 379 7.71 6.70 -14.98
C GLU A 379 8.74 5.57 -14.88
N VAL A 380 8.29 4.33 -14.73
CA VAL A 380 9.18 3.17 -14.87
C VAL A 380 9.75 3.04 -16.28
N ALA A 381 8.96 3.29 -17.32
CA ALA A 381 9.46 3.25 -18.71
C ALA A 381 10.60 4.25 -18.94
N LYS A 382 10.50 5.47 -18.38
CA LYS A 382 11.58 6.47 -18.43
C LYS A 382 12.85 5.97 -17.74
N ALA A 383 12.73 5.48 -16.50
CA ALA A 383 13.87 4.98 -15.73
C ALA A 383 14.51 3.75 -16.36
N LEU A 384 13.70 2.84 -16.93
CA LEU A 384 14.15 1.67 -17.68
C LEU A 384 14.93 2.07 -18.94
N ALA A 385 14.43 3.07 -19.67
CA ALA A 385 15.11 3.59 -20.86
C ALA A 385 16.47 4.23 -20.49
N ALA A 386 16.51 5.04 -19.43
CA ALA A 386 17.75 5.63 -18.94
C ALA A 386 18.77 4.55 -18.52
N GLY A 387 18.33 3.56 -17.73
CA GLY A 387 19.17 2.44 -17.33
C GLY A 387 19.76 1.65 -18.49
N ARG A 388 18.93 1.32 -19.49
CA ARG A 388 19.38 0.62 -20.71
C ARG A 388 20.37 1.47 -21.52
N HIS A 389 20.13 2.78 -21.63
CA HIS A 389 21.06 3.70 -22.28
C HIS A 389 22.41 3.78 -21.56
N ALA A 390 22.41 3.65 -20.23
CA ALA A 390 23.61 3.54 -19.41
C ALA A 390 24.27 2.13 -19.43
N GLY A 391 23.74 1.20 -20.23
CA GLY A 391 24.31 -0.15 -20.41
C GLY A 391 23.87 -1.18 -19.35
N ILE A 392 22.83 -0.88 -18.57
CA ILE A 392 22.30 -1.81 -17.56
C ILE A 392 21.18 -2.63 -18.20
N ASP A 393 21.41 -3.94 -18.34
CA ASP A 393 20.43 -4.86 -18.93
C ASP A 393 19.33 -5.22 -17.92
N ILE A 394 18.14 -4.67 -18.14
CA ILE A 394 16.95 -4.87 -17.30
C ILE A 394 15.81 -5.24 -18.23
N SER A 395 15.16 -6.38 -17.97
CA SER A 395 13.99 -6.81 -18.74
C SER A 395 12.75 -6.01 -18.35
N ASP A 396 11.77 -5.95 -19.25
CA ASP A 396 10.49 -5.29 -18.96
C ASP A 396 9.79 -5.92 -17.74
N ALA A 397 9.86 -7.25 -17.58
CA ALA A 397 9.24 -7.96 -16.46
C ALA A 397 9.91 -7.65 -15.11
N VAL A 398 11.24 -7.51 -15.09
CA VAL A 398 11.98 -7.08 -13.90
C VAL A 398 11.67 -5.62 -13.55
N ALA A 399 11.58 -4.73 -14.55
CA ALA A 399 11.22 -3.34 -14.32
C ALA A 399 9.81 -3.19 -13.72
N TRP A 400 8.89 -4.12 -14.00
CA TRP A 400 7.55 -4.12 -13.42
C TRP A 400 7.55 -4.34 -11.89
N GLU A 401 8.60 -4.95 -11.32
CA GLU A 401 8.75 -5.12 -9.87
C GLU A 401 8.79 -3.77 -9.14
N TRP A 402 9.34 -2.73 -9.79
CA TRP A 402 9.54 -1.39 -9.22
C TRP A 402 8.24 -0.65 -8.89
N LEU A 403 7.10 -1.13 -9.36
CA LEU A 403 5.79 -0.50 -9.12
C LEU A 403 4.74 -1.50 -8.62
N THR A 404 5.15 -2.73 -8.29
CA THR A 404 4.27 -3.80 -7.80
C THR A 404 4.87 -4.52 -6.60
N TYR A 405 5.79 -5.46 -6.81
CA TYR A 405 6.29 -6.32 -5.74
C TYR A 405 7.23 -5.63 -4.76
N ASN A 406 8.11 -4.74 -5.23
CA ASN A 406 9.00 -3.97 -4.35
C ASN A 406 8.24 -3.02 -3.40
N PRO A 407 7.26 -2.22 -3.87
CA PRO A 407 6.42 -1.47 -2.94
C PRO A 407 5.60 -2.40 -2.02
N ALA A 408 5.13 -3.56 -2.48
CA ALA A 408 4.48 -4.53 -1.59
C ALA A 408 5.40 -5.03 -0.46
N LYS A 409 6.70 -5.24 -0.73
CA LYS A 409 7.70 -5.62 0.27
C LYS A 409 7.90 -4.51 1.28
N ALA A 410 8.12 -3.29 0.81
CA ALA A 410 8.36 -2.12 1.67
C ALA A 410 7.14 -1.74 2.53
N LEU A 411 5.94 -2.17 2.13
CA LEU A 411 4.70 -2.04 2.90
C LEU A 411 4.36 -3.25 3.78
N GLY A 412 5.15 -4.34 3.74
CA GLY A 412 4.89 -5.55 4.52
C GLY A 412 3.65 -6.34 4.08
N ILE A 413 3.30 -6.28 2.79
CA ILE A 413 2.11 -6.95 2.20
C ILE A 413 2.45 -7.84 0.99
N ALA A 414 3.73 -8.11 0.74
CA ALA A 414 4.21 -8.90 -0.41
C ALA A 414 3.75 -10.37 -0.41
N ASP A 415 3.36 -10.91 0.74
CA ASP A 415 2.73 -12.23 0.88
C ASP A 415 1.28 -12.22 0.40
N LYS A 416 0.63 -11.05 0.36
CA LYS A 416 -0.79 -10.89 0.01
C LYS A 416 -1.01 -10.43 -1.42
N THR A 417 -0.21 -9.49 -1.93
CA THR A 417 -0.40 -8.87 -3.25
C THR A 417 0.93 -8.52 -3.92
N GLY A 418 0.87 -7.79 -5.05
CA GLY A 418 2.05 -7.32 -5.79
C GLY A 418 2.62 -8.32 -6.79
N SER A 419 2.07 -9.52 -6.90
CA SER A 419 2.45 -10.48 -7.94
C SER A 419 1.30 -11.42 -8.36
N LEU A 420 1.36 -11.94 -9.58
CA LEU A 420 0.45 -12.95 -10.11
C LEU A 420 0.95 -14.34 -9.69
N LYS A 421 0.71 -14.71 -8.42
CA LYS A 421 1.05 -16.04 -7.90
C LYS A 421 -0.16 -16.70 -7.23
N PRO A 422 -0.35 -18.03 -7.39
CA PRO A 422 -1.42 -18.75 -6.72
C PRO A 422 -1.52 -18.44 -5.23
N GLY A 423 -2.73 -18.15 -4.77
CA GLY A 423 -3.03 -17.82 -3.37
C GLY A 423 -2.94 -16.33 -3.01
N LYS A 424 -2.24 -15.51 -3.80
CA LYS A 424 -2.24 -14.04 -3.63
C LYS A 424 -3.57 -13.44 -4.07
N MET A 425 -3.86 -12.24 -3.56
CA MET A 425 -5.02 -11.43 -3.94
C MET A 425 -5.05 -11.19 -5.44
N ALA A 426 -6.24 -11.26 -6.03
CA ALA A 426 -6.46 -11.02 -7.44
C ALA A 426 -6.57 -9.52 -7.76
N ASP A 427 -5.49 -8.79 -7.49
CA ASP A 427 -5.30 -7.40 -7.89
C ASP A 427 -4.61 -7.38 -9.26
N VAL A 428 -5.39 -7.23 -10.33
CA VAL A 428 -4.98 -7.53 -11.70
C VAL A 428 -5.33 -6.38 -12.64
N VAL A 429 -4.44 -6.07 -13.58
CA VAL A 429 -4.69 -5.10 -14.65
C VAL A 429 -4.46 -5.75 -16.01
N LEU A 430 -5.47 -5.68 -16.88
CA LEU A 430 -5.34 -5.98 -18.30
C LEU A 430 -5.11 -4.67 -19.04
N TRP A 431 -3.94 -4.53 -19.65
CA TRP A 431 -3.53 -3.39 -20.44
C TRP A 431 -3.81 -3.64 -21.91
N ASN A 432 -4.28 -2.63 -22.65
CA ASN A 432 -4.59 -2.75 -24.08
C ASN A 432 -3.35 -2.90 -25.01
N GLY A 433 -2.16 -3.11 -24.45
CA GLY A 433 -0.88 -3.24 -25.17
C GLY A 433 0.29 -3.44 -24.21
N ASN A 434 1.51 -3.08 -24.63
CA ASN A 434 2.68 -3.06 -23.73
C ASN A 434 2.52 -1.92 -22.71
N PRO A 435 2.51 -2.21 -21.39
CA PRO A 435 2.23 -1.21 -20.37
C PRO A 435 3.27 -0.09 -20.25
N PHE A 436 4.45 -0.21 -20.86
CA PHE A 436 5.45 0.86 -20.92
C PHE A 436 5.28 1.82 -22.10
N SER A 437 4.30 1.59 -22.98
CA SER A 437 3.94 2.52 -24.04
C SER A 437 3.12 3.70 -23.52
N VAL A 438 3.42 4.91 -23.97
CA VAL A 438 2.62 6.11 -23.67
C VAL A 438 1.20 6.07 -24.26
N TYR A 439 0.96 5.20 -25.24
CA TYR A 439 -0.37 4.99 -25.84
C TYR A 439 -1.21 3.95 -25.09
N THR A 440 -0.58 3.16 -24.23
CA THR A 440 -1.27 2.07 -23.53
C THR A 440 -2.03 2.59 -22.33
N ARG A 441 -3.22 2.03 -22.12
CA ARG A 441 -4.09 2.33 -20.98
C ARG A 441 -4.57 1.03 -20.35
N PRO A 442 -4.96 1.05 -19.07
CA PRO A 442 -5.76 -0.03 -18.51
C PRO A 442 -7.01 -0.24 -19.38
N GLU A 443 -7.30 -1.48 -19.76
CA GLU A 443 -8.57 -1.87 -20.37
C GLU A 443 -9.53 -2.37 -19.29
N LYS A 444 -9.02 -3.18 -18.35
CA LYS A 444 -9.79 -3.69 -17.22
C LYS A 444 -8.93 -3.72 -15.96
N VAL A 445 -9.52 -3.40 -14.82
CA VAL A 445 -8.87 -3.47 -13.51
C VAL A 445 -9.74 -4.27 -12.55
N TRP A 446 -9.12 -5.26 -11.91
CA TRP A 446 -9.72 -6.07 -10.86
C TRP A 446 -9.01 -5.82 -9.53
N ILE A 447 -9.77 -5.75 -8.45
CA ILE A 447 -9.27 -5.75 -7.08
C ILE A 447 -9.96 -6.87 -6.35
N ASP A 448 -9.18 -7.80 -5.77
CA ASP A 448 -9.68 -9.07 -5.24
C ASP A 448 -10.66 -9.76 -6.23
N GLY A 449 -10.31 -9.78 -7.51
CA GLY A 449 -11.09 -10.45 -8.57
C GLY A 449 -12.42 -9.78 -8.92
N ALA A 450 -12.80 -8.69 -8.25
CA ALA A 450 -13.96 -7.89 -8.62
C ALA A 450 -13.58 -6.88 -9.71
N LEU A 451 -14.32 -6.88 -10.82
CA LEU A 451 -14.10 -5.94 -11.92
C LEU A 451 -14.54 -4.52 -11.51
N LEU A 452 -13.58 -3.65 -11.21
CA LEU A 452 -13.86 -2.27 -10.76
C LEU A 452 -13.79 -1.25 -11.89
N TYR A 453 -13.05 -1.57 -12.95
CA TYR A 453 -12.98 -0.75 -14.15
C TYR A 453 -13.04 -1.59 -15.42
N ASP A 454 -13.81 -1.13 -16.40
CA ASP A 454 -13.83 -1.67 -17.76
C ASP A 454 -13.98 -0.52 -18.77
N ALA A 455 -12.95 -0.31 -19.58
CA ALA A 455 -12.92 0.73 -20.60
C ALA A 455 -14.05 0.60 -21.64
N ASN A 456 -14.58 -0.62 -21.82
CA ASN A 456 -15.62 -0.94 -22.80
C ASN A 456 -17.03 -0.98 -22.22
N ASP A 457 -17.20 -0.78 -20.90
CA ASP A 457 -18.51 -0.70 -20.24
C ASP A 457 -18.68 0.67 -19.56
N PRO A 458 -19.49 1.59 -20.13
CA PRO A 458 -19.77 2.89 -19.53
C PRO A 458 -20.28 2.83 -18.08
N LYS A 459 -20.94 1.74 -17.66
CA LYS A 459 -21.41 1.58 -16.27
C LYS A 459 -20.29 1.26 -15.29
N ARG A 460 -19.12 0.88 -15.79
CA ARG A 460 -17.90 0.55 -15.03
C ARG A 460 -16.80 1.58 -15.24
N ARG A 461 -17.15 2.75 -15.76
CA ARG A 461 -16.27 3.93 -15.85
C ARG A 461 -16.67 4.88 -14.73
N PRO A 462 -15.93 4.90 -13.61
CA PRO A 462 -16.33 5.64 -12.44
C PRO A 462 -16.28 7.15 -12.70
N VAL A 463 -17.33 7.83 -12.23
CA VAL A 463 -17.44 9.28 -12.24
C VAL A 463 -17.77 9.68 -10.80
N SER A 464 -16.98 10.58 -10.22
CA SER A 464 -17.29 11.08 -8.88
C SER A 464 -18.53 11.97 -8.95
N ASP A 465 -19.47 11.80 -8.02
CA ASP A 465 -20.65 12.67 -7.92
C ASP A 465 -20.27 14.12 -7.59
N PHE A 466 -19.17 14.30 -6.85
CA PHE A 466 -18.53 15.59 -6.62
C PHE A 466 -18.15 16.32 -7.92
N GLU A 467 -17.81 15.57 -8.97
CA GLU A 467 -17.41 16.13 -10.27
C GLU A 467 -18.61 16.42 -11.19
N LEU A 468 -19.82 15.98 -10.85
CA LEU A 468 -21.00 16.20 -11.69
C LEU A 468 -21.32 17.69 -11.83
N GLY A 469 -21.51 18.12 -13.09
CA GLY A 469 -21.83 19.52 -13.41
C GLY A 469 -20.63 20.47 -13.40
N GLN A 470 -19.42 19.98 -13.12
CA GLN A 470 -18.20 20.77 -13.25
C GLN A 470 -17.71 20.77 -14.72
N PRO A 471 -17.53 21.91 -15.39
CA PRO A 471 -17.10 21.95 -16.79
C PRO A 471 -15.78 21.19 -17.02
N GLY A 472 -15.80 20.15 -17.88
CA GLY A 472 -14.61 19.32 -18.19
C GLY A 472 -14.27 18.24 -17.14
N ALA A 473 -15.10 18.12 -16.09
CA ALA A 473 -15.09 17.07 -15.07
C ALA A 473 -16.48 16.38 -15.05
N GLY A 474 -16.57 15.16 -14.51
CA GLY A 474 -17.87 14.49 -14.39
C GLY A 474 -18.41 13.81 -15.66
N ASP A 475 -17.71 13.87 -16.79
CA ASP A 475 -18.05 13.11 -18.00
C ASP A 475 -17.34 11.74 -18.00
N THR A 476 -17.94 10.73 -18.63
CA THR A 476 -17.26 9.45 -18.92
C THR A 476 -16.14 9.70 -19.93
N LYS A 477 -14.95 10.08 -19.45
CA LYS A 477 -13.74 10.36 -20.26
C LYS A 477 -13.21 9.13 -20.93
#